data_AF-A0A2C9LYB9-F1
#
_entry.id   AF-A0A2C9LYB9-F1
#
_cell.length_a   1.000
_cell.length_b   1.000
_cell.length_c   1.000
_cell.angle_alpha   90.00
_cell.angle_beta   90.00
_cell.angle_gamma   90.00
#
_symmetry.space_group_name_H-M   'P 1'
#
loop_
_entity.id
_entity.type
_entity.pdbx_description
1 polymer ?
#
loop_
_entity_poly.entity_id
_entity_poly.type
_entity_poly.pdbx_seq_one_letter_code
_entity_poly.pdbx_strand_id
1 'polypeptide(L)'
;MTMNRTNKKAGNVSDSKANYFLCVRVTDPQVYTSIKEAIDWILDKDNQYEEFCYTPEMLHVTICEICLETEEDIHRASQALEESSDVLLNNLPVSQLQFKGLTTFFEKVLVADVQYENDFRLFCETVTSKLKDAGVNVVERHDFKPHMTIMK
;
A
#
# COMPACT_ATOMS: atom_id res chain seq x y z
N MET A 1 -12.58 48.26 25.33
CA MET A 1 -11.75 47.21 25.97
C MET A 1 -12.66 46.05 26.31
N THR A 2 -12.55 44.80 25.85
CA THR A 2 -11.54 44.14 25.01
C THR A 2 -12.17 42.83 24.50
N MET A 3 -12.03 42.60 23.18
CA MET A 3 -11.96 41.34 22.42
C MET A 3 -12.92 40.16 22.70
N ASN A 4 -13.78 39.89 21.71
CA ASN A 4 -14.24 38.55 21.35
C ASN A 4 -13.03 37.67 20.96
N ARG A 5 -12.79 36.59 21.73
CA ARG A 5 -11.92 35.49 21.31
C ARG A 5 -12.77 34.42 20.61
N THR A 6 -12.61 34.35 19.30
CA THR A 6 -13.04 33.22 18.47
C THR A 6 -12.33 31.95 18.91
N ASN A 7 -13.08 30.96 19.37
CA ASN A 7 -12.56 29.64 19.65
C ASN A 7 -12.45 28.89 18.30
N LYS A 8 -11.24 28.91 17.73
CA LYS A 8 -10.89 28.16 16.52
C LYS A 8 -10.88 26.68 16.92
N LYS A 9 -11.89 25.91 16.49
CA LYS A 9 -11.89 24.45 16.63
C LYS A 9 -10.60 23.92 16.00
N ALA A 10 -9.90 23.05 16.73
CA ALA A 10 -8.78 22.27 16.22
C ALA A 10 -9.24 21.57 14.93
N GLY A 11 -8.43 21.69 13.87
CA GLY A 11 -8.76 21.16 12.55
C GLY A 11 -9.05 19.66 12.62
N ASN A 12 -10.19 19.28 12.05
CA ASN A 12 -10.55 17.88 11.85
C ASN A 12 -9.44 17.19 11.05
N VAL A 13 -9.06 16.00 11.49
CA VAL A 13 -8.39 14.99 10.64
C VAL A 13 -9.17 14.92 9.34
N SER A 14 -8.54 15.21 8.20
CA SER A 14 -9.23 15.16 6.92
C SER A 14 -9.67 13.72 6.65
N ASP A 15 -10.97 13.52 6.46
CA ASP A 15 -11.63 12.31 5.93
C ASP A 15 -11.26 12.06 4.45
N SER A 16 -10.00 12.31 4.09
CA SER A 16 -9.48 12.24 2.73
C SER A 16 -9.34 10.79 2.32
N LYS A 17 -10.17 10.37 1.37
CA LYS A 17 -10.10 9.04 0.75
C LYS A 17 -8.77 8.91 -0.01
N ALA A 18 -8.06 7.81 0.22
CA ALA A 18 -6.87 7.48 -0.56
C ALA A 18 -7.20 7.41 -2.06
N ASN A 19 -6.33 7.99 -2.88
CA ASN A 19 -6.42 7.93 -4.35
C ASN A 19 -5.09 7.54 -5.01
N TYR A 20 -4.00 7.47 -4.24
CA TYR A 20 -2.72 6.90 -4.64
C TYR A 20 -2.20 5.96 -3.55
N PHE A 21 -1.21 5.15 -3.91
CA PHE A 21 -0.51 4.28 -2.97
C PHE A 21 0.92 4.06 -3.45
N LEU A 22 1.80 3.77 -2.49
CA LEU A 22 3.13 3.22 -2.76
C LEU A 22 3.08 1.71 -2.55
N CYS A 23 3.81 0.97 -3.38
CA CYS A 23 3.84 -0.49 -3.30
C CYS A 23 5.20 -1.07 -3.66
N VAL A 24 5.42 -2.30 -3.21
CA VAL A 24 6.40 -3.22 -3.79
C VAL A 24 5.72 -4.01 -4.88
N ARG A 25 6.18 -3.83 -6.13
CA ARG A 25 5.70 -4.65 -7.25
C ARG A 25 6.27 -6.05 -7.09
N VAL A 26 5.41 -7.06 -7.21
CA VAL A 26 5.87 -8.45 -7.28
C VAL A 26 6.40 -8.67 -8.69
N THR A 27 7.63 -9.15 -8.84
CA THR A 27 8.29 -9.38 -10.13
C THR A 27 8.86 -10.78 -10.27
N ASP A 28 8.78 -11.60 -9.21
CA ASP A 28 9.30 -12.96 -9.22
C ASP A 28 8.41 -13.86 -10.11
N PRO A 29 8.95 -14.44 -11.21
CA PRO A 29 8.19 -15.30 -12.09
C PRO A 29 7.61 -16.53 -11.39
N GLN A 30 8.25 -17.05 -10.33
CA GLN A 30 7.74 -18.19 -9.59
C GLN A 30 6.44 -17.83 -8.87
N VAL A 31 6.36 -16.62 -8.29
CA VAL A 31 5.13 -16.13 -7.66
C VAL A 31 4.03 -16.01 -8.72
N TYR A 32 4.34 -15.48 -9.92
CA TYR A 32 3.37 -15.39 -11.00
C TYR A 32 2.85 -16.76 -11.45
N THR A 33 3.74 -17.76 -11.59
CA THR A 33 3.33 -19.13 -11.93
C THR A 33 2.40 -19.69 -10.87
N SER A 34 2.75 -19.59 -9.59
CA SER A 34 1.91 -20.10 -8.50
C SER A 34 0.54 -19.39 -8.41
N ILE A 35 0.50 -18.06 -8.62
CA ILE A 35 -0.77 -17.33 -8.65
C ILE A 35 -1.60 -17.72 -9.86
N LYS A 36 -0.99 -17.90 -11.03
CA LYS A 36 -1.68 -18.37 -12.23
C LYS A 36 -2.30 -19.75 -12.01
N GLU A 37 -1.56 -20.69 -11.43
CA GLU A 37 -2.09 -22.03 -11.13
C GLU A 37 -3.31 -21.97 -10.19
N ALA A 38 -3.28 -21.09 -9.19
CA ALA A 38 -4.42 -20.87 -8.29
C ALA A 38 -5.63 -20.27 -9.01
N ILE A 39 -5.41 -19.27 -9.88
CA ILE A 39 -6.47 -18.66 -10.70
C ILE A 39 -7.06 -19.69 -11.67
N ASP A 40 -6.22 -20.42 -12.41
CA ASP A 40 -6.66 -21.43 -13.38
C ASP A 40 -7.54 -22.49 -12.70
N TRP A 41 -7.19 -22.90 -11.47
CA TRP A 41 -8.02 -23.80 -10.68
C TRP A 41 -9.39 -23.20 -10.32
N ILE A 42 -9.46 -21.91 -9.99
CA ILE A 42 -10.73 -21.21 -9.70
C ILE A 42 -11.59 -21.13 -10.97
N LEU A 43 -10.99 -20.76 -12.11
CA LEU A 43 -11.69 -20.58 -13.38
C LEU A 43 -12.20 -21.91 -13.97
N ASP A 44 -11.50 -23.02 -13.71
CA ASP A 44 -12.00 -24.37 -14.01
C ASP A 44 -13.32 -24.69 -13.27
N LYS A 45 -13.52 -24.13 -12.07
CA LYS A 45 -14.77 -24.30 -11.31
C LYS A 45 -15.84 -23.33 -11.75
N ASP A 46 -15.48 -22.08 -12.00
CA ASP A 46 -16.43 -21.05 -12.39
C ASP A 46 -15.73 -19.91 -13.15
N ASN A 47 -15.91 -19.91 -14.48
CA ASN A 47 -15.26 -18.93 -15.35
C ASN A 47 -15.80 -17.50 -15.17
N GLN A 48 -16.90 -17.30 -14.45
CA GLN A 48 -17.40 -15.94 -14.20
C GLN A 48 -16.40 -15.09 -13.39
N TYR A 49 -15.44 -15.74 -12.71
CA TYR A 49 -14.43 -15.04 -11.91
C TYR A 49 -13.29 -14.39 -12.72
N GLU A 50 -13.21 -14.66 -14.03
CA GLU A 50 -12.12 -14.20 -14.89
C GLU A 50 -11.94 -12.67 -14.85
N GLU A 51 -13.05 -11.92 -14.89
CA GLU A 51 -13.03 -10.45 -14.92
C GLU A 51 -12.54 -9.80 -13.61
N PHE A 52 -12.54 -10.56 -12.50
CA PHE A 52 -12.11 -10.07 -11.18
C PHE A 52 -10.63 -10.38 -10.92
N CYS A 53 -9.99 -11.18 -11.76
CA CYS A 53 -8.62 -11.65 -11.56
C CYS A 53 -7.60 -10.54 -11.86
N TYR A 54 -6.60 -10.39 -11.00
CA TYR A 54 -5.51 -9.44 -11.21
C TYR A 54 -4.54 -9.98 -12.26
N THR A 55 -4.09 -9.10 -13.15
CA THR A 55 -2.99 -9.42 -14.07
C THR A 55 -1.66 -9.40 -13.32
N PRO A 56 -0.59 -10.04 -13.85
CA PRO A 56 0.74 -10.01 -13.22
C PRO A 56 1.23 -8.60 -12.89
N GLU A 57 0.92 -7.61 -13.75
CA GLU A 57 1.31 -6.20 -13.57
C GLU A 57 0.58 -5.53 -12.39
N MET A 58 -0.58 -6.06 -12.01
CA MET A 58 -1.38 -5.59 -10.88
C MET A 58 -0.93 -6.21 -9.55
N LEU A 59 -0.10 -7.25 -9.55
CA LEU A 59 0.32 -7.92 -8.32
C LEU A 59 1.34 -7.07 -7.55
N HIS A 60 0.97 -6.67 -6.34
CA HIS A 60 1.79 -5.81 -5.49
C HIS A 60 1.46 -6.00 -4.01
N VAL A 61 2.39 -5.54 -3.15
CA VAL A 61 2.18 -5.36 -1.71
C VAL A 61 2.16 -3.87 -1.42
N THR A 62 1.04 -3.37 -0.91
CA THR A 62 0.89 -1.95 -0.55
C THR A 62 1.77 -1.60 0.65
N ILE A 63 2.57 -0.54 0.52
CA ILE A 63 3.39 0.04 1.60
C ILE A 63 2.55 1.04 2.41
N CYS A 64 2.00 2.03 1.73
CA CYS A 64 1.12 3.03 2.32
C CYS A 64 0.15 3.60 1.27
N GLU A 65 -0.95 4.16 1.74
CA GLU A 65 -1.95 4.86 0.94
C GLU A 65 -1.88 6.36 1.20
N ILE A 66 -2.01 7.16 0.15
CA ILE A 66 -1.90 8.61 0.24
C ILE A 66 -3.05 9.28 -0.53
N CYS A 67 -3.37 10.50 -0.11
CA CYS A 67 -4.32 11.37 -0.79
C CYS A 67 -3.58 12.54 -1.43
N LEU A 68 -3.65 12.63 -2.76
CA LEU A 68 -3.06 13.72 -3.55
C LEU A 68 -4.18 14.35 -4.38
N GLU A 69 -4.63 15.55 -4.02
CA GLU A 69 -5.77 16.20 -4.67
C GLU A 69 -5.35 17.18 -5.76
N THR A 70 -4.10 17.66 -5.69
CA THR A 70 -3.54 18.69 -6.56
C THR A 70 -2.21 18.28 -7.19
N GLU A 71 -1.80 18.97 -8.26
CA GLU A 71 -0.47 18.80 -8.85
C GLU A 71 0.66 19.13 -7.85
N GLU A 72 0.43 20.09 -6.95
CA GLU A 72 1.37 20.39 -5.86
C GLU A 72 1.53 19.22 -4.89
N ASP A 73 0.46 18.46 -4.61
CA ASP A 73 0.56 17.28 -3.75
C ASP A 73 1.40 16.18 -4.41
N ILE A 74 1.21 15.97 -5.72
CA ILE A 74 2.01 15.03 -6.52
C ILE A 74 3.48 15.46 -6.50
N HIS A 75 3.76 16.75 -6.75
CA HIS A 75 5.11 17.27 -6.74
C HIS A 75 5.77 17.10 -5.37
N ARG A 76 5.06 17.45 -4.28
CA ARG A 76 5.53 17.30 -2.90
C ARG A 76 5.85 15.84 -2.57
N ALA A 77 4.96 14.90 -2.93
CA ALA A 77 5.20 13.48 -2.70
C ALA A 77 6.41 12.96 -3.49
N SER A 78 6.55 13.36 -4.76
CA SER A 78 7.69 13.00 -5.59
C SER A 78 9.00 13.55 -5.02
N GLN A 79 9.03 14.83 -4.65
CA GLN A 79 10.20 15.49 -4.08
C GLN A 79 10.59 14.86 -2.74
N ALA A 80 9.62 14.53 -1.88
CA ALA A 80 9.88 13.87 -0.60
C ALA A 80 10.59 12.51 -0.78
N LEU A 81 10.21 11.74 -1.80
CA LEU A 81 10.85 10.46 -2.12
C LEU A 81 12.26 10.66 -2.70
N GLU A 82 12.44 11.65 -3.57
CA GLU A 82 13.74 11.99 -4.16
C GLU A 82 14.75 12.45 -3.09
N GLU A 83 14.35 13.39 -2.23
CA GLU A 83 15.18 13.89 -1.12
C GLU A 83 15.49 12.82 -0.07
N SER A 84 14.62 11.81 0.05
CA SER A 84 14.80 10.70 0.97
C SER A 84 15.55 9.50 0.37
N SER A 85 15.93 9.57 -0.91
CA SER A 85 16.48 8.43 -1.66
C SER A 85 17.64 7.74 -0.94
N ASP A 86 18.63 8.48 -0.46
CA ASP A 86 19.79 7.91 0.24
C ASP A 86 19.37 7.15 1.53
N VAL A 87 18.44 7.72 2.30
CA VAL A 87 17.94 7.07 3.52
C VAL A 87 17.15 5.82 3.17
N LEU A 88 16.31 5.87 2.15
CA LEU A 88 15.51 4.72 1.72
C LEU A 88 16.40 3.60 1.18
N LEU A 89 17.41 3.91 0.36
CA LEU A 89 18.38 2.96 -0.16
C LEU A 89 19.18 2.28 0.95
N ASN A 90 19.60 3.04 1.96
CA ASN A 90 20.34 2.51 3.11
C ASN A 90 19.48 1.64 4.05
N ASN A 91 18.16 1.77 3.99
CA ASN A 91 17.21 1.00 4.80
C ASN A 91 16.44 -0.04 3.97
N LEU A 92 16.91 -0.36 2.76
CA LEU A 92 16.27 -1.39 1.94
C LEU A 92 16.22 -2.72 2.71
N PRO A 93 15.07 -3.40 2.73
CA PRO A 93 14.94 -4.71 3.34
C PRO A 93 15.89 -5.71 2.68
N VAL A 94 16.56 -6.52 3.49
CA VAL A 94 17.43 -7.62 3.02
C VAL A 94 16.70 -8.95 3.09
N SER A 95 15.69 -9.06 3.95
CA SER A 95 14.82 -10.22 4.03
C SER A 95 13.93 -10.34 2.78
N GLN A 96 13.60 -11.57 2.42
CA GLN A 96 12.65 -11.84 1.35
C GLN A 96 11.23 -11.85 1.90
N LEU A 97 10.31 -11.25 1.15
CA LEU A 97 8.89 -11.44 1.37
C LEU A 97 8.49 -12.85 0.92
N GLN A 98 7.71 -13.55 1.73
CA GLN A 98 7.17 -14.85 1.37
C GLN A 98 5.65 -14.77 1.30
N PHE A 99 5.08 -15.26 0.20
CA PHE A 99 3.63 -15.35 0.03
C PHE A 99 3.17 -16.73 0.50
N LYS A 100 2.26 -16.78 1.47
CA LYS A 100 1.84 -18.06 2.06
C LYS A 100 0.34 -18.11 2.29
N GLY A 101 -0.27 -19.13 1.69
CA GLY A 101 -1.70 -19.37 1.83
C GLY A 101 -2.54 -18.33 1.11
N LEU A 102 -3.82 -18.65 0.98
CA LEU A 102 -4.84 -17.79 0.40
C LEU A 102 -5.93 -17.58 1.45
N THR A 103 -6.45 -16.37 1.52
CA THR A 103 -7.57 -16.01 2.38
C THR A 103 -8.43 -14.96 1.69
N THR A 104 -9.55 -14.61 2.31
CA THR A 104 -10.43 -13.58 1.78
C THR A 104 -10.62 -12.42 2.77
N PHE A 105 -10.78 -11.22 2.23
CA PHE A 105 -11.33 -10.11 2.98
C PHE A 105 -12.81 -9.96 2.67
N PHE A 106 -13.63 -10.13 3.70
CA PHE A 106 -15.09 -10.03 3.62
C PHE A 106 -15.71 -10.88 2.51
N GLU A 107 -15.09 -12.03 2.19
CA GLU A 107 -15.52 -12.94 1.11
C GLU A 107 -15.57 -12.31 -0.30
N LYS A 108 -14.96 -11.13 -0.48
CA LYS A 108 -15.01 -10.36 -1.74
C LYS A 108 -13.65 -10.16 -2.39
N VAL A 109 -12.57 -10.23 -1.61
CA VAL A 109 -11.22 -9.99 -2.11
C VAL A 109 -10.39 -11.23 -1.79
N LEU A 110 -9.88 -11.92 -2.80
CA LEU A 110 -8.92 -13.00 -2.61
C LEU A 110 -7.52 -12.41 -2.47
N VAL A 111 -6.83 -12.78 -1.40
CA VAL A 111 -5.48 -12.29 -1.11
C VAL A 111 -4.55 -13.43 -0.72
N ALA A 112 -3.26 -13.26 -0.99
CA ALA A 112 -2.21 -14.02 -0.34
C ALA A 112 -1.69 -13.24 0.88
N ASP A 113 -1.50 -13.94 1.99
CA ASP A 113 -0.82 -13.37 3.15
C ASP A 113 0.68 -13.21 2.85
N VAL A 114 1.25 -12.10 3.35
CA VAL A 114 2.67 -11.79 3.20
C VAL A 114 3.35 -12.02 4.54
N GLN A 115 4.28 -12.97 4.58
CA GLN A 115 5.22 -13.12 5.68
C GLN A 115 6.42 -12.21 5.43
N TYR A 116 6.79 -11.46 6.45
CA TYR A 116 7.83 -10.44 6.40
C TYR A 116 8.60 -10.40 7.71
N GLU A 117 9.86 -9.99 7.63
CA GLU A 117 10.69 -9.73 8.80
C GLU A 117 10.63 -8.24 9.19
N ASN A 118 11.18 -7.91 10.35
CA ASN A 118 11.07 -6.57 10.92
C ASN A 118 11.72 -5.48 10.05
N ASP A 119 12.71 -5.81 9.21
CA ASP A 119 13.36 -4.86 8.30
C ASP A 119 12.38 -4.31 7.24
N PHE A 120 11.51 -5.15 6.67
CA PHE A 120 10.46 -4.70 5.75
C PHE A 120 9.48 -3.74 6.43
N ARG A 121 9.07 -4.07 7.65
CA ARG A 121 8.20 -3.19 8.44
C ARG A 121 8.85 -1.82 8.69
N LEU A 122 10.10 -1.81 9.16
CA LEU A 122 10.84 -0.58 9.42
C LEU A 122 11.04 0.25 8.14
N PHE A 123 11.26 -0.40 7.00
CA PHE A 123 11.31 0.28 5.71
C PHE A 123 9.97 0.96 5.36
N CYS A 124 8.84 0.26 5.50
CA CYS A 124 7.51 0.83 5.27
C CYS A 124 7.21 2.01 6.21
N GLU A 125 7.58 1.88 7.49
CA GLU A 125 7.45 2.95 8.49
C GLU A 125 8.33 4.16 8.12
N THR A 126 9.55 3.93 7.64
CA THR A 126 10.47 4.98 7.18
C THR A 126 9.90 5.73 5.97
N VAL A 127 9.45 5.02 4.94
CA VAL A 127 8.78 5.62 3.76
C VAL A 127 7.59 6.49 4.20
N THR A 128 6.75 5.94 5.07
CA THR A 128 5.56 6.64 5.59
C THR A 128 5.95 7.90 6.37
N SER A 129 6.97 7.81 7.24
CA SER A 129 7.47 8.96 8.01
C SER A 129 7.98 10.06 7.09
N LYS A 130 8.76 9.73 6.05
CA LYS A 130 9.30 10.72 5.11
C LYS A 130 8.21 11.47 4.36
N LEU A 131 7.17 10.77 3.93
CA LEU A 131 6.01 11.39 3.31
C LEU A 131 5.26 12.30 4.29
N LYS A 132 5.01 11.85 5.53
CA LYS A 132 4.35 12.66 6.56
C LYS A 132 5.16 13.90 6.95
N ASP A 133 6.47 13.77 7.13
CA ASP A 133 7.39 14.86 7.47
C ASP A 133 7.40 15.95 6.39
N ALA A 134 7.25 15.55 5.12
CA ALA A 134 7.11 16.46 3.99
C ALA A 134 5.71 17.07 3.86
N GLY A 135 4.75 16.72 4.73
CA GLY A 135 3.38 17.21 4.68
C GLY A 135 2.50 16.52 3.63
N VAL A 136 2.86 15.30 3.19
CA VAL A 136 1.99 14.46 2.35
C VAL A 136 0.90 13.85 3.22
N ASN A 137 -0.33 13.87 2.71
CA ASN A 137 -1.47 13.28 3.38
C ASN A 137 -1.46 11.75 3.26
N VAL A 138 -0.86 11.08 4.24
CA VAL A 138 -0.81 9.62 4.34
C VAL A 138 -2.01 9.12 5.13
N VAL A 139 -2.81 8.22 4.54
CA VAL A 139 -3.98 7.63 5.18
C VAL A 139 -3.53 6.67 6.27
N GLU A 140 -3.92 6.94 7.51
CA GLU A 140 -3.55 6.09 8.64
C GLU A 140 -4.36 4.79 8.64
N ARG A 141 -3.66 3.67 8.77
CA ARG A 141 -4.25 2.35 9.01
C ARG A 141 -3.95 1.95 10.45
N HIS A 142 -4.95 1.41 11.14
CA HIS A 142 -4.81 0.99 12.53
C HIS A 142 -3.88 -0.23 12.69
N ASP A 143 -3.85 -1.13 11.70
CA ASP A 143 -3.01 -2.34 11.71
C ASP A 143 -2.21 -2.47 10.40
N PHE A 144 -0.90 -2.71 10.53
CA PHE A 144 -0.05 -3.06 9.39
C PHE A 144 -0.18 -4.56 9.07
N LYS A 145 -1.02 -4.87 8.08
CA LYS A 145 -1.24 -6.23 7.58
C LYS A 145 -0.97 -6.28 6.07
N PRO A 146 0.30 -6.47 5.65
CA PRO A 146 0.64 -6.57 4.24
C PRO A 146 0.02 -7.83 3.63
N HIS A 147 -0.46 -7.69 2.41
CA HIS A 147 -1.12 -8.74 1.63
C HIS A 147 -0.88 -8.44 0.15
N MET A 148 -1.07 -9.45 -0.69
CA MET A 148 -1.14 -9.29 -2.14
C MET A 148 -2.54 -9.67 -2.62
N THR A 149 -3.24 -8.73 -3.21
CA THR A 149 -4.55 -8.99 -3.83
C THR A 149 -4.36 -9.76 -5.13
N ILE A 150 -5.18 -10.80 -5.30
CA ILE A 150 -5.16 -11.70 -6.46
C ILE A 150 -6.45 -11.56 -7.27
N MET A 151 -7.57 -11.31 -6.60
CA MET A 151 -8.89 -11.15 -7.22
C MET A 151 -9.77 -10.22 -6.39
N LYS A 152 -10.54 -9.33 -7.03
CA LYS A 152 -11.44 -8.38 -6.35
C LYS A 152 -12.59 -7.92 -7.23
#